data_AF-A0A2D7PG47-F1
#
_entry.id   AF-A0A2D7PG47-F1
#
_cell.length_a   1.000
_cell.length_b   1.000
_cell.length_c   1.000
_cell.angle_alpha   90.00
_cell.angle_beta   90.00
_cell.angle_gamma   90.00
#
_symmetry.space_group_name_H-M   'P 1'
#
loop_
_entity.id
_entity.type
_entity.pdbx_description
1 polymer ?
#
loop_
_entity_poly.entity_id
_entity_poly.type
_entity_poly.pdbx_seq_one_letter_code
_entity_poly.pdbx_strand_id
1 'polypeptide(L)'
;MGWATSSNVDTGNLDSGTDSPAAARADIKAAFDELKAVIDGRNTANGVAGLDSGTKILATQLPDEINSASSQNLTLDPATGKVKLEEILNLAPQTVSELNGRSDLAEGDVAYCSDGGSDSASEPCLAVYTGSSWKRIELTDNID
;
A
#
# COMPACT_ATOMS: atom_id res chain seq x y z
N MET A 1 -18.73 9.43 -13.63
CA MET A 1 -17.88 9.82 -14.77
C MET A 1 -16.61 9.01 -14.65
N GLY A 2 -16.11 8.42 -15.74
CA GLY A 2 -14.91 7.57 -15.71
C GLY A 2 -13.63 8.41 -15.75
N TRP A 3 -12.51 7.81 -15.36
CA TRP A 3 -11.18 8.36 -15.60
C TRP A 3 -10.93 8.54 -17.10
N ALA A 4 -10.05 9.48 -17.46
CA ALA A 4 -9.71 9.72 -18.85
C ALA A 4 -9.09 8.50 -19.53
N THR A 5 -9.36 8.36 -20.83
CA THR A 5 -8.91 7.23 -21.67
C THR A 5 -7.97 7.72 -22.75
N SER A 6 -6.70 7.28 -22.70
CA SER A 6 -5.67 7.73 -23.64
C SER A 6 -5.95 7.35 -25.09
N SER A 7 -6.66 6.24 -25.37
CA SER A 7 -7.00 5.85 -26.74
C SER A 7 -7.96 6.81 -27.44
N ASN A 8 -8.59 7.72 -26.69
CA ASN A 8 -9.46 8.77 -27.26
C ASN A 8 -8.66 10.03 -27.66
N VAL A 9 -7.36 10.07 -27.36
CA VAL A 9 -6.45 11.14 -27.79
C VAL A 9 -5.71 10.68 -29.05
N ASP A 10 -6.23 11.07 -30.21
CA ASP A 10 -5.57 10.84 -31.50
C ASP A 10 -4.64 12.04 -31.82
N THR A 11 -3.42 11.75 -32.24
CA THR A 11 -2.44 12.76 -32.66
C THR A 11 -2.13 12.70 -34.15
N GLY A 12 -2.77 11.82 -34.93
CA GLY A 12 -2.46 11.61 -36.34
C GLY A 12 -2.78 12.79 -37.27
N ASN A 13 -3.60 13.75 -36.82
CA ASN A 13 -3.81 15.03 -37.51
C ASN A 13 -3.15 16.22 -36.78
N LEU A 14 -2.21 15.95 -35.87
CA LEU A 14 -1.54 16.92 -35.01
C LEU A 14 -0.01 16.69 -34.95
N ASP A 15 0.53 15.80 -35.77
CA ASP A 15 1.91 15.30 -35.66
C ASP A 15 2.84 15.80 -36.78
N SER A 16 2.32 16.50 -37.79
CA SER A 16 3.09 17.03 -38.91
C SER A 16 2.76 18.49 -39.21
N GLY A 17 3.77 19.23 -39.69
CA GLY A 17 3.59 20.60 -40.18
C GLY A 17 2.71 20.71 -41.43
N THR A 18 2.35 19.60 -42.06
CA THR A 18 1.43 19.53 -43.21
C THR A 18 -0.02 19.26 -42.83
N ASP A 19 -0.32 19.05 -41.54
CA ASP A 19 -1.66 18.68 -41.11
C ASP A 19 -2.68 19.79 -41.30
N SER A 20 -3.91 19.39 -41.63
CA SER A 20 -4.99 20.34 -41.84
C SER A 20 -5.62 20.75 -40.51
N PRO A 21 -5.76 22.06 -40.23
CA PRO A 21 -6.53 22.54 -39.09
C PRO A 21 -7.99 22.04 -39.05
N ALA A 22 -8.55 21.67 -40.21
CA ALA A 22 -9.91 21.13 -40.28
C ALA A 22 -10.00 19.72 -39.68
N ALA A 23 -9.01 18.86 -39.94
CA ALA A 23 -8.96 17.50 -39.41
C ALA A 23 -8.58 17.51 -37.92
N ALA A 24 -7.57 18.31 -37.55
CA ALA A 24 -7.10 18.52 -36.17
C ALA A 24 -8.18 18.90 -35.16
N ARG A 25 -9.24 19.60 -35.60
CA ARG A 25 -10.29 20.14 -34.70
C ARG A 25 -11.00 19.05 -33.89
N ALA A 26 -11.32 17.92 -34.53
CA ALA A 26 -12.04 16.84 -33.86
C ALA A 26 -11.17 16.22 -32.77
N ASP A 27 -9.90 15.98 -33.08
CA ASP A 27 -8.92 15.37 -32.18
C ASP A 27 -8.63 16.27 -30.97
N ILE A 28 -8.45 17.58 -31.20
CA ILE A 28 -8.28 18.56 -30.12
C ILE A 28 -9.50 18.58 -29.20
N LYS A 29 -10.72 18.54 -29.75
CA LYS A 29 -11.93 18.51 -28.94
C LYS A 29 -12.00 17.23 -28.09
N ALA A 30 -11.70 16.08 -28.68
CA ALA A 30 -11.67 14.81 -27.96
C ALA A 30 -10.66 14.88 -26.80
N ALA A 31 -9.46 15.38 -27.05
CA ALA A 31 -8.44 15.59 -26.02
C ALA A 31 -8.90 16.53 -24.89
N PHE A 32 -9.62 17.62 -25.20
CA PHE A 32 -10.18 18.51 -24.18
C PHE A 32 -11.32 17.87 -23.39
N ASP A 33 -12.09 16.97 -23.99
CA ASP A 33 -13.13 16.24 -23.26
C ASP A 33 -12.50 15.21 -22.30
N GLU A 34 -11.40 14.56 -22.69
CA GLU A 34 -10.60 13.73 -21.78
C GLU A 34 -9.98 14.56 -20.63
N LEU A 35 -9.49 15.78 -20.91
CA LEU A 35 -8.99 16.67 -19.85
C LEU A 35 -10.09 17.05 -18.85
N LYS A 36 -11.31 17.32 -19.31
CA LYS A 36 -12.45 17.55 -18.41
C LYS A 36 -12.71 16.32 -17.55
N ALA A 37 -12.66 15.11 -18.13
CA ALA A 37 -12.82 13.88 -17.37
C ALA A 37 -11.77 13.72 -16.26
N VAL A 38 -10.50 14.12 -16.49
CA VAL A 38 -9.47 14.17 -15.44
C VAL A 38 -9.84 15.14 -14.32
N ILE A 39 -10.23 16.36 -14.68
CA ILE A 39 -10.58 17.42 -13.72
C ILE A 39 -11.78 17.00 -12.87
N ASP A 40 -12.82 16.51 -13.53
CA ASP A 40 -14.07 16.09 -12.91
C ASP A 40 -13.92 14.78 -12.14
N GLY A 41 -12.90 13.98 -12.44
CA GLY A 41 -12.53 12.76 -11.72
C GLY A 41 -11.84 12.99 -10.38
N ARG A 42 -11.53 14.23 -10.02
CA ARG A 42 -10.98 14.54 -8.69
C ARG A 42 -12.03 14.27 -7.62
N ASN A 43 -11.63 13.51 -6.59
CA ASN A 43 -12.48 13.16 -5.44
C ASN A 43 -13.73 12.34 -5.80
N THR A 44 -13.73 11.64 -6.94
CA THR A 44 -14.81 10.70 -7.31
C THR A 44 -14.36 9.25 -7.14
N ALA A 45 -15.32 8.33 -7.06
CA ALA A 45 -15.02 6.90 -7.16
C ALA A 45 -14.28 6.58 -8.47
N ASN A 46 -13.27 5.72 -8.41
CA ASN A 46 -12.39 5.36 -9.54
C ASN A 46 -11.70 6.57 -10.21
N GLY A 47 -11.54 7.67 -9.50
CA GLY A 47 -10.84 8.87 -9.95
C GLY A 47 -9.51 9.06 -9.22
N VAL A 48 -9.10 10.31 -9.01
CA VAL A 48 -7.88 10.67 -8.27
C VAL A 48 -8.19 11.24 -6.90
N ALA A 49 -7.39 10.85 -5.91
CA ALA A 49 -7.40 11.47 -4.59
C ALA A 49 -6.90 12.92 -4.71
N GLY A 50 -7.67 13.85 -4.14
CA GLY A 50 -7.30 15.25 -4.09
C GLY A 50 -6.36 15.52 -2.92
N LEU A 51 -5.55 16.56 -3.07
CA LEU A 51 -4.83 17.13 -1.93
C LEU A 51 -5.62 18.29 -1.32
N ASP A 52 -5.49 18.46 -0.02
CA ASP A 52 -5.96 19.64 0.71
C ASP A 52 -5.00 20.83 0.57
N SER A 53 -5.31 21.94 1.25
CA SER A 53 -4.45 23.15 1.26
C SER A 53 -3.09 22.91 1.94
N GLY A 54 -2.95 21.85 2.73
CA GLY A 54 -1.71 21.40 3.35
C GLY A 54 -0.94 20.39 2.50
N THR A 55 -1.35 20.15 1.25
CA THR A 55 -0.77 19.16 0.33
C THR A 55 -0.89 17.71 0.83
N LYS A 56 -1.92 17.40 1.63
CA LYS A 56 -2.19 16.07 2.17
C LYS A 56 -3.40 15.43 1.53
N ILE A 57 -3.38 14.10 1.45
CA ILE A 57 -4.58 13.33 1.13
C ILE A 57 -5.54 13.44 2.31
N LEU A 58 -6.80 13.77 2.04
CA LEU A 58 -7.83 13.85 3.08
C LEU A 58 -8.10 12.46 3.66
N ALA A 59 -8.35 12.38 4.98
CA ALA A 59 -8.64 11.12 5.65
C ALA A 59 -9.83 10.37 5.03
N THR A 60 -10.84 11.10 4.54
CA THR A 60 -12.01 10.51 3.84
C THR A 60 -11.69 9.88 2.49
N GLN A 61 -10.45 10.02 2.00
CA GLN A 61 -9.96 9.44 0.75
C GLN A 61 -8.90 8.37 0.98
N LEU A 62 -8.44 8.18 2.23
CA LEU A 62 -7.59 7.05 2.58
C LEU A 62 -8.44 5.78 2.66
N PRO A 63 -7.95 4.64 2.17
CA PRO A 63 -8.64 3.37 2.37
C PRO A 63 -8.56 2.95 3.83
N ASP A 64 -9.58 2.23 4.30
CA ASP A 64 -9.57 1.62 5.65
C ASP A 64 -8.61 0.42 5.75
N GLU A 65 -8.13 -0.08 4.60
CA GLU A 65 -7.19 -1.20 4.49
C GLU A 65 -6.17 -0.97 3.37
N ILE A 66 -4.90 -1.29 3.61
CA ILE A 66 -3.83 -1.26 2.61
C ILE A 66 -3.35 -2.70 2.37
N ASN A 67 -3.72 -3.26 1.22
CA ASN A 67 -3.30 -4.59 0.80
C ASN A 67 -2.20 -4.51 -0.27
N SER A 68 -1.04 -5.11 -0.02
CA SER A 68 0.02 -5.25 -1.03
C SER A 68 -0.31 -6.40 -2.01
N ALA A 69 -0.44 -6.09 -3.30
CA ALA A 69 -0.96 -7.04 -4.31
C ALA A 69 0.12 -7.72 -5.20
N SER A 70 1.33 -7.17 -5.27
CA SER A 70 2.50 -7.88 -5.79
C SER A 70 3.21 -8.54 -4.62
N SER A 71 3.86 -9.70 -4.78
CA SER A 71 4.65 -10.43 -3.76
C SER A 71 5.86 -9.67 -3.19
N GLN A 72 5.68 -8.38 -2.92
CA GLN A 72 6.61 -7.42 -2.38
C GLN A 72 6.07 -6.96 -1.02
N ASN A 73 6.97 -6.61 -0.12
CA ASN A 73 6.61 -6.12 1.20
C ASN A 73 5.98 -4.72 1.13
N LEU A 74 4.99 -4.47 1.99
CA LEU A 74 4.61 -3.10 2.32
C LEU A 74 5.74 -2.47 3.14
N THR A 75 6.49 -1.55 2.53
CA THR A 75 7.59 -0.85 3.21
C THR A 75 7.11 0.49 3.75
N LEU A 76 7.23 0.70 5.06
CA LEU A 76 7.02 1.99 5.71
C LEU A 76 8.38 2.62 6.01
N ASP A 77 8.76 3.66 5.27
CA ASP A 77 10.08 4.31 5.35
C ASP A 77 10.01 5.77 5.85
N PRO A 78 9.83 5.99 7.16
CA PRO A 78 9.79 7.32 7.73
C PRO A 78 11.21 7.92 7.84
N ALA A 79 11.39 9.18 7.39
CA ALA A 79 12.67 9.89 7.50
C ALA A 79 13.20 10.05 8.94
N THR A 80 12.33 9.86 9.94
CA THR A 80 12.69 9.88 11.38
C THR A 80 13.21 8.53 11.88
N GLY A 81 13.14 7.48 11.06
CA GLY A 81 13.47 6.10 11.42
C GLY A 81 12.46 5.44 12.37
N LYS A 82 11.24 5.99 12.54
CA LYS A 82 10.23 5.45 13.45
C LYS A 82 8.83 5.48 12.86
N VAL A 83 8.11 4.36 13.02
CA VAL A 83 6.66 4.27 12.81
C VAL A 83 5.98 4.40 14.17
N LYS A 84 5.03 5.34 14.29
CA LYS A 84 4.18 5.47 15.48
C LYS A 84 2.88 4.71 15.24
N LEU A 85 2.60 3.72 16.07
CA LEU A 85 1.29 3.07 16.17
C LEU A 85 0.64 3.61 17.45
N GLU A 86 -0.56 4.16 17.34
CA GLU A 86 -1.27 4.73 18.51
C GLU A 86 -2.07 3.66 19.26
N GLU A 87 -2.46 2.60 18.55
CA GLU A 87 -3.30 1.51 19.07
C GLU A 87 -2.51 0.19 19.08
N ILE A 88 -3.19 -0.93 18.80
CA ILE A 88 -2.65 -2.29 18.90
C ILE A 88 -2.11 -2.77 17.54
N LEU A 89 -0.93 -3.41 17.55
CA LEU A 89 -0.41 -4.18 16.42
C LEU A 89 -0.94 -5.62 16.47
N ASN A 90 -1.85 -5.96 15.56
CA ASN A 90 -2.44 -7.29 15.48
C ASN A 90 -1.65 -8.18 14.50
N LEU A 91 -0.67 -8.92 15.01
CA LEU A 91 0.14 -9.86 14.22
C LEU A 91 -0.61 -11.18 14.02
N ALA A 92 -0.49 -11.76 12.81
CA ALA A 92 -1.01 -13.09 12.54
C ALA A 92 -0.24 -14.16 13.37
N PRO A 93 -0.91 -14.99 14.17
CA PRO A 93 -0.24 -16.05 14.93
C PRO A 93 0.39 -17.11 14.02
N GLN A 94 1.62 -17.51 14.33
CA GLN A 94 2.34 -18.58 13.63
C GLN A 94 2.94 -19.55 14.64
N THR A 95 2.94 -20.84 14.33
CA THR A 95 3.62 -21.85 15.14
C THR A 95 5.14 -21.75 15.00
N VAL A 96 5.88 -22.35 15.93
CA VAL A 96 7.34 -22.53 15.86
C VAL A 96 7.71 -23.23 14.56
N SER A 97 6.92 -24.22 14.12
CA SER A 97 7.14 -24.93 12.86
C SER A 97 7.01 -24.00 11.66
N GLU A 98 5.94 -23.21 11.60
CA GLU A 98 5.72 -22.24 10.52
C GLU A 98 6.82 -21.17 10.47
N LEU A 99 7.21 -20.62 11.63
CA LEU A 99 8.28 -19.62 11.73
C LEU A 99 9.64 -20.17 11.30
N ASN A 100 9.99 -21.40 11.66
CA ASN A 100 11.24 -22.02 11.23
C ASN A 100 11.19 -22.52 9.77
N GLY A 101 10.00 -22.74 9.22
CA GLY A 101 9.79 -23.12 7.82
C GLY A 101 9.85 -21.96 6.82
N ARG A 102 9.90 -20.72 7.31
CA ARG A 102 9.99 -19.52 6.47
C ARG A 102 11.31 -19.48 5.69
N SER A 103 11.23 -19.04 4.44
CA SER A 103 12.39 -18.87 3.54
C SER A 103 12.79 -17.42 3.31
N ASP A 104 12.00 -16.49 3.84
CA ASP A 104 12.09 -15.03 3.66
C ASP A 104 12.57 -14.30 4.93
N LEU A 105 13.22 -15.02 5.84
CA LEU A 105 13.66 -14.50 7.13
C LEU A 105 14.70 -13.39 6.99
N ALA A 106 14.49 -12.29 7.70
CA ALA A 106 15.43 -11.17 7.83
C ALA A 106 15.69 -10.84 9.31
N GLU A 107 16.93 -10.45 9.63
CA GLU A 107 17.27 -10.00 10.99
C GLU A 107 16.37 -8.83 11.41
N GLY A 108 15.81 -8.93 12.62
CA GLY A 108 14.87 -7.96 13.15
C GLY A 108 13.40 -8.26 12.87
N ASP A 109 13.08 -9.32 12.12
CA ASP A 109 11.69 -9.76 11.96
C ASP A 109 11.05 -10.05 13.32
N VAL A 110 9.83 -9.55 13.52
CA VAL A 110 9.04 -9.74 14.73
C VAL A 110 7.74 -10.45 14.37
N ALA A 111 7.42 -11.53 15.08
CA ALA A 111 6.21 -12.31 14.85
C ALA A 111 5.56 -12.72 16.17
N TYR A 112 4.23 -12.91 16.15
CA TYR A 112 3.53 -13.54 17.26
C TYR A 112 3.58 -15.06 17.08
N CYS A 113 4.27 -15.76 17.99
CA CYS A 113 4.38 -17.20 17.96
C CYS A 113 3.33 -17.83 18.87
N SER A 114 2.49 -18.72 18.37
CA SER A 114 1.37 -19.29 19.14
C SER A 114 1.76 -20.39 20.12
N ASP A 115 2.93 -21.02 19.95
CA ASP A 115 3.41 -22.19 20.69
C ASP A 115 4.92 -22.13 21.03
N GLY A 116 5.47 -20.91 21.09
CA GLY A 116 6.90 -20.66 21.30
C GLY A 116 7.33 -20.49 22.77
N GLY A 117 6.41 -20.71 23.72
CA GLY A 117 6.61 -20.59 25.15
C GLY A 117 7.71 -21.51 25.71
N SER A 118 8.18 -21.20 26.92
CA SER A 118 9.20 -22.00 27.61
C SER A 118 8.63 -23.06 28.53
N ASP A 119 7.35 -22.97 28.85
CA ASP A 119 6.66 -23.96 29.66
C ASP A 119 6.16 -25.14 28.82
N SER A 120 5.58 -26.12 29.49
CA SER A 120 5.10 -27.35 28.86
C SER A 120 3.73 -27.19 28.19
N ALA A 121 3.15 -25.99 28.21
CA ALA A 121 1.77 -25.74 27.80
C ALA A 121 1.67 -25.16 26.38
N SER A 122 2.79 -24.99 25.66
CA SER A 122 2.81 -24.39 24.32
C SER A 122 2.21 -22.99 24.33
N GLU A 123 2.57 -22.18 25.33
CA GLU A 123 2.08 -20.81 25.43
C GLU A 123 2.61 -19.92 24.31
N PRO A 124 1.88 -18.85 23.96
CA PRO A 124 2.33 -17.91 22.96
C PRO A 124 3.52 -17.06 23.45
N CYS A 125 4.31 -16.56 22.51
CA CYS A 125 5.38 -15.61 22.78
C CYS A 125 5.54 -14.60 21.64
N LEU A 126 6.23 -13.50 21.91
CA LEU A 126 6.71 -12.64 20.84
C LEU A 126 8.07 -13.18 20.38
N ALA A 127 8.23 -13.45 19.09
CA ALA A 127 9.45 -13.98 18.52
C ALA A 127 10.20 -12.91 17.71
N VAL A 128 11.53 -12.82 17.88
CA VAL A 128 12.41 -11.92 17.14
C VAL A 128 13.49 -12.75 16.42
N TYR A 129 13.62 -12.59 15.11
CA TYR A 129 14.67 -13.27 14.34
C TYR A 129 16.00 -12.51 14.43
N THR A 130 17.07 -13.22 14.79
CA THR A 130 18.40 -12.66 15.03
C THR A 130 19.36 -12.79 13.83
N GLY A 131 18.84 -13.09 12.64
CA GLY A 131 19.65 -13.42 11.47
C GLY A 131 20.15 -14.87 11.44
N SER A 132 19.84 -15.67 12.47
CA SER A 132 20.20 -17.10 12.53
C SER A 132 19.16 -17.96 13.22
N SER A 133 18.48 -17.42 14.24
CA SER A 133 17.43 -18.13 14.96
C SER A 133 16.36 -17.18 15.48
N TRP A 134 15.18 -17.72 15.70
CA TRP A 134 14.12 -17.06 16.46
C TRP A 134 14.47 -17.06 17.95
N LYS A 135 14.35 -15.88 18.58
CA LYS A 135 14.44 -15.71 20.04
C LYS A 135 13.06 -15.34 20.56
N ARG A 136 12.67 -15.97 21.67
CA ARG A 136 11.42 -15.67 22.36
C ARG A 136 11.58 -14.51 23.34
N ILE A 137 10.52 -13.71 23.44
CA ILE A 137 10.21 -12.80 24.52
C ILE A 137 8.95 -13.38 25.16
N GLU A 138 9.07 -13.85 26.40
CA GLU A 138 7.98 -14.53 27.11
C GLU A 138 6.85 -13.55 27.46
N LEU A 139 5.62 -13.96 27.16
CA LEU A 139 4.41 -13.31 27.65
C LEU A 139 4.07 -14.00 28.97
N THR A 140 4.23 -13.27 30.08
CA THR A 140 4.03 -13.81 31.43
C THR A 140 2.60 -13.55 31.89
N ASP A 141 2.40 -13.31 33.19
CA ASP A 141 1.10 -13.07 33.81
C ASP A 141 0.19 -12.12 33.03
N ASN A 142 -1.11 -12.38 33.11
CA ASN A 142 -2.14 -11.52 32.56
C ASN A 142 -2.04 -10.10 33.13
N ILE A 143 -2.40 -9.12 32.30
CA ILE A 143 -2.63 -7.76 32.76
C ILE A 143 -4.05 -7.72 33.34
N ASP A 144 -4.18 -7.96 34.65
CA ASP A 144 -5.43 -7.86 35.40
C ASP A 144 -5.78 -6.40 35.77
#